data_AF-A0A087WUW5-F1
#
_entry.id   AF-A0A087WUW5-F1
#
_cell.length_a   1.000
_cell.length_b   1.000
_cell.length_c   1.000
_cell.angle_alpha   90.00
_cell.angle_beta   90.00
_cell.angle_gamma   90.00
#
_symmetry.space_group_name_H-M   'P 1'
#
loop_
_entity.id
_entity.type
_entity.pdbx_description
1 polymer ?
#
loop_
_entity_poly.entity_id
_entity_poly.type
_entity_poly.pdbx_seq_one_letter_code
_entity_poly.pdbx_strand_id
1 'polypeptide(L)'
;MADGNQAQLAMSHLNGHKLHGKPIRITLSKHQNVQLPREGQEDQGLTKDYGNSPLHRFKKPGSKNFQNIFPPSATLHLSNI
;
A
#
# COMPACT_ATOMS: atom_id res chain seq x y z
N MET A 1 3.02 4.59 -3.20
CA MET A 1 1.93 4.25 -4.14
C MET A 1 2.38 4.60 -5.55
N ALA A 2 1.84 3.96 -6.58
CA ALA A 2 2.23 4.24 -7.96
C ALA A 2 1.68 5.59 -8.47
N ASP A 3 0.53 6.04 -7.95
CA ASP A 3 -0.10 7.31 -8.29
C ASP A 3 -0.93 7.89 -7.12
N GLY A 4 -1.43 9.11 -7.32
CA GLY A 4 -2.22 9.85 -6.33
C GLY A 4 -3.63 9.28 -6.10
N ASN A 5 -4.25 8.65 -7.10
CA ASN A 5 -5.58 8.06 -6.97
C ASN A 5 -5.53 6.86 -6.01
N GLN A 6 -4.51 6.02 -6.14
CA GLN A 6 -4.25 4.90 -5.22
C GLN A 6 -3.99 5.40 -3.80
N ALA A 7 -3.26 6.52 -3.65
CA ALA A 7 -3.00 7.11 -2.33
C ALA A 7 -4.28 7.63 -1.67
N GLN A 8 -5.14 8.33 -2.41
CA GLN A 8 -6.43 8.81 -1.91
C GLN A 8 -7.35 7.65 -1.52
N LEU A 9 -7.40 6.61 -2.35
CA LEU A 9 -8.21 5.42 -2.08
C LEU A 9 -7.75 4.69 -0.81
N ALA A 10 -6.45 4.48 -0.66
CA ALA A 10 -5.88 3.90 0.55
C ALA A 10 -6.23 4.74 1.79
N MET A 11 -6.12 6.07 1.72
CA MET A 11 -6.48 6.95 2.82
C MET A 11 -7.98 6.85 3.17
N SER A 12 -8.86 6.85 2.16
CA SER A 12 -10.32 6.78 2.36
C SER A 12 -10.77 5.48 3.01
N HIS A 13 -10.12 4.36 2.67
CA HIS A 13 -10.52 3.03 3.14
C HIS A 13 -9.82 2.60 4.43
N LEU A 14 -8.65 3.14 4.74
CA LEU A 14 -7.80 2.60 5.81
C LEU A 14 -7.62 3.55 7.00
N ASN A 15 -7.84 4.86 6.83
CA ASN A 15 -7.67 5.81 7.94
C ASN A 15 -8.67 5.52 9.08
N GLY A 16 -8.16 5.38 10.30
CA GLY A 16 -8.96 5.06 11.49
C GLY A 16 -9.21 3.57 11.72
N HIS A 17 -8.89 2.68 10.77
CA HIS A 17 -9.01 1.24 10.97
C HIS A 17 -7.99 0.70 11.97
N LYS A 18 -8.32 -0.42 12.63
CA LYS A 18 -7.39 -1.06 13.57
C LYS A 18 -6.43 -1.99 12.84
N LEU A 19 -5.15 -1.83 13.10
CA LEU A 19 -4.09 -2.78 12.73
C LEU A 19 -3.37 -3.21 14.01
N HIS A 20 -3.26 -4.51 14.25
CA HIS A 20 -2.69 -5.08 15.48
C HIS A 20 -3.31 -4.47 16.76
N GLY A 21 -4.63 -4.28 16.77
CA GLY A 21 -5.40 -3.74 17.89
C GLY A 21 -5.36 -2.21 18.03
N LYS A 22 -4.52 -1.50 17.28
CA LYS A 22 -4.36 -0.04 17.37
C LYS A 22 -4.98 0.67 16.16
N PRO A 23 -5.74 1.76 16.34
CA PRO A 23 -6.22 2.56 15.22
C PRO A 23 -5.03 3.18 14.48
N ILE A 24 -5.01 3.06 13.15
CA ILE A 24 -3.99 3.66 12.30
C ILE A 24 -4.45 5.03 11.81
N ARG A 25 -3.50 5.97 11.75
CA ARG A 25 -3.72 7.29 11.14
C ARG A 25 -2.97 7.34 9.82
N ILE A 26 -3.70 7.65 8.75
CA ILE A 26 -3.15 7.75 7.40
C ILE A 26 -3.39 9.17 6.89
N THR A 27 -2.31 9.82 6.47
CA THR A 27 -2.31 11.18 5.96
C THR A 27 -1.35 11.30 4.78
N LEU A 28 -1.58 12.28 3.90
CA LEU A 28 -0.64 12.57 2.82
C LEU A 28 0.70 13.03 3.38
N SER A 29 1.79 12.50 2.81
CA SER A 29 3.14 12.90 3.14
C SER A 29 3.45 14.29 2.58
N LYS A 30 4.30 15.05 3.28
CA LYS A 30 4.91 16.28 2.76
C LYS A 30 6.10 16.00 1.83
N HIS A 31 6.66 14.79 1.88
CA HIS A 31 7.76 14.36 1.04
C HIS A 31 7.23 13.81 -0.28
N GLN A 32 7.83 14.21 -1.40
CA GLN A 32 7.42 13.75 -2.73
C GLN A 32 7.79 12.28 -2.99
N ASN A 33 8.89 11.79 -2.41
CA ASN A 33 9.35 10.41 -2.53
C ASN A 33 9.93 9.89 -1.22
N VAL A 34 10.03 8.56 -1.12
CA VAL A 34 10.78 7.87 -0.07
C VAL A 34 12.18 7.62 -0.62
N GLN A 35 13.20 8.09 0.09
CA GLN A 35 14.59 7.88 -0.30
C GLN A 35 15.09 6.58 0.32
N LEU A 36 15.80 5.78 -0.49
CA LEU A 36 16.44 4.56 0.02
C LEU A 36 17.73 4.93 0.79
N PRO A 37 18.08 4.17 1.85
CA PRO A 37 19.35 4.32 2.53
C PRO A 37 20.52 4.15 1.54
N ARG A 38 21.61 4.87 1.80
CA ARG A 38 22.83 4.70 0.99
C ARG A 38 23.43 3.32 1.28
N GLU A 39 24.17 2.78 0.30
CA GLU A 39 24.96 1.57 0.51
C GLU A 39 25.90 1.75 1.71
N GLY A 40 25.93 0.76 2.61
CA GLY A 40 26.70 0.81 3.86
C GLY A 40 26.05 1.56 5.02
N GLN A 41 24.88 2.18 4.83
CA GLN A 41 24.10 2.76 5.92
C GLN A 41 23.21 1.70 6.57
N GLU A 42 23.35 1.51 7.89
CA GLU A 42 22.46 0.62 8.64
C GLU A 42 21.05 1.23 8.73
N ASP A 43 20.06 0.50 8.19
CA ASP A 43 18.65 0.89 8.18
C ASP A 43 17.78 -0.10 8.99
N GLN A 44 18.38 -1.15 9.56
CA GLN A 44 17.68 -2.20 10.32
C GLN A 44 16.54 -2.89 9.53
N GLY A 45 16.52 -2.75 8.21
CA GLY A 45 15.46 -3.26 7.34
C GLY A 45 14.14 -2.49 7.45
N LEU A 46 14.15 -1.25 7.91
CA LEU A 46 12.97 -0.40 8.07
C LEU A 46 12.51 0.23 6.73
N THR A 47 13.40 0.30 5.75
CA THR A 47 13.15 0.86 4.43
C THR A 47 13.31 -0.23 3.37
N LYS A 48 12.32 -0.38 2.49
CA LYS A 48 12.33 -1.41 1.45
C LYS A 48 11.69 -0.94 0.16
N ASP A 49 12.34 -1.26 -0.96
CA ASP A 49 11.79 -1.06 -2.30
C ASP A 49 10.95 -2.26 -2.74
N TYR A 50 9.72 -1.98 -3.17
CA TYR A 50 8.78 -2.95 -3.72
C TYR A 50 8.45 -2.68 -5.19
N GLY A 51 9.08 -1.70 -5.85
CA GLY A 51 8.74 -1.26 -7.22
C GLY A 51 8.62 -2.39 -8.24
N ASN A 52 9.43 -3.45 -8.10
CA ASN A 52 9.45 -4.62 -8.99
C ASN A 52 8.70 -5.85 -8.47
N SER A 53 7.92 -5.73 -7.39
CA SER A 53 7.21 -6.86 -6.81
C SER A 53 6.27 -7.52 -7.83
N PRO A 54 6.32 -8.86 -8.02
CA PRO A 54 5.38 -9.57 -8.88
C PRO A 54 3.95 -9.56 -8.31
N LEU A 55 3.76 -9.16 -7.05
CA LEU A 55 2.48 -9.15 -6.36
C LEU A 55 1.69 -7.84 -6.55
N HIS A 56 2.18 -6.89 -7.34
CA HIS A 56 1.47 -5.63 -7.64
C HIS A 56 0.18 -5.86 -8.43
N ARG A 57 -0.96 -5.54 -7.81
CA ARG A 57 -2.30 -5.77 -8.40
C ARG A 57 -2.70 -4.74 -9.46
N PHE A 58 -2.06 -3.57 -9.49
CA PHE A 58 -2.33 -2.48 -10.43
C PHE A 58 -1.36 -2.42 -11.62
N LYS A 59 -0.45 -3.39 -11.77
CA LYS A 59 0.61 -3.34 -12.81
C LYS A 59 0.08 -3.48 -14.24
N LYS A 60 -1.02 -4.19 -14.44
CA LYS A 60 -1.62 -4.42 -15.78
C LYS A 60 -2.79 -3.47 -16.01
N PRO A 61 -2.71 -2.50 -16.94
CA PRO A 61 -3.84 -1.64 -17.31
C PRO A 61 -5.06 -2.48 -17.69
N GLY A 62 -6.26 -2.04 -17.30
CA GLY A 62 -7.51 -2.75 -17.59
C GLY A 62 -7.72 -4.06 -16.82
N SER A 63 -6.85 -4.40 -15.86
CA SER A 63 -7.06 -5.55 -14.98
C SER A 63 -8.37 -5.42 -14.18
N LYS A 64 -9.10 -6.52 -14.01
CA LYS A 64 -10.28 -6.57 -13.12
C LYS A 64 -9.96 -6.13 -11.68
N ASN A 65 -8.69 -6.17 -11.27
CA ASN A 65 -8.27 -5.68 -9.95
C ASN A 65 -8.65 -4.21 -9.71
N PHE A 66 -8.66 -3.36 -10.74
CA PHE A 66 -9.06 -1.96 -10.61
C PHE A 66 -10.53 -1.79 -10.22
N GLN A 67 -11.38 -2.76 -10.58
CA GLN A 67 -12.81 -2.77 -10.22
C GLN A 67 -13.07 -3.40 -8.85
N ASN A 68 -12.09 -4.14 -8.31
CA ASN A 68 -12.23 -4.93 -7.09
C ASN A 68 -11.54 -4.26 -5.88
N ILE A 69 -11.68 -2.94 -5.74
CA ILE A 69 -11.17 -2.20 -4.59
C ILE A 69 -12.32 -1.83 -3.66
N PHE A 70 -12.43 -2.55 -2.55
CA PHE A 70 -13.52 -2.42 -1.59
C PHE A 70 -13.00 -1.94 -0.23
N PRO A 71 -13.86 -1.31 0.60
CA PRO A 71 -13.54 -1.04 2.00
C PRO A 71 -13.24 -2.33 2.77
N PRO A 72 -12.50 -2.25 3.90
CA PRO A 72 -12.23 -3.41 4.75
C PRO A 72 -13.53 -4.08 5.24
N SER A 73 -13.52 -5.42 5.27
CA SER A 73 -14.63 -6.26 5.71
C SER A 73 -14.13 -7.41 6.57
N ALA A 74 -15.02 -7.99 7.39
CA ALA A 74 -14.74 -9.22 8.15
C ALA A 74 -14.61 -10.46 7.26
N THR A 75 -15.11 -10.40 6.02
CA THR A 75 -15.06 -11.51 5.05
C THR A 75 -13.94 -11.28 4.04
N LEU A 76 -13.09 -12.31 3.85
CA LEU A 76 -12.03 -12.30 2.85
C LEU A 76 -12.41 -13.17 1.65
N HIS A 77 -12.12 -12.66 0.44
CA HIS A 77 -12.16 -13.46 -0.78
C HIS A 77 -10.79 -14.11 -1.00
N LEU A 78 -10.77 -15.44 -1.14
CA LEU A 78 -9.57 -16.21 -1.44
C LEU A 78 -9.61 -16.69 -2.90
N SER A 79 -8.46 -16.64 -3.55
CA SER A 79 -8.25 -17.05 -4.95
C SER A 79 -6.83 -17.59 -5.10
N ASN A 80 -6.57 -18.42 -6.13
CA ASN A 80 -5.24 -18.98 -6.40
C ASN A 80 -4.72 -19.86 -5.25
N ILE A 81 -5.57 -20.79 -4.79
CA ILE A 81 -5.25 -21.88 -3.85
C ILE A 81 -4.72 -23.07 -4.64
#